data_AF-A0A7S1T536-F1
#
_entry.id   AF-A0A7S1T536-F1
#
_cell.length_a   1.000
_cell.length_b   1.000
_cell.length_c   1.000
_cell.angle_alpha   90.00
_cell.angle_beta   90.00
_cell.angle_gamma   90.00
#
_symmetry.space_group_name_H-M   'P 1'
#
loop_
_entity.id
_entity.type
_entity.pdbx_description
1 polymer ?
#
loop_
_entity_poly.entity_id
_entity_poly.type
_entity_poly.pdbx_seq_one_letter_code
_entity_poly.pdbx_strand_id
1 'polypeptide(L)'
;RLQLGFSLWELDGSSRSTPSAIVRCIEEGGNVVVGPTTTPQTESAMLLANVYDVPVVGYASSSTLFSNQDVYGNYARSFPSDEVKVEALIQLFSFMGWEQIAVLYTPTAYGFSLEESLTSSARRQNI
;
A
#
# COMPACT_ATOMS: atom_id res chain seq x y z
N ARG A 1 -0.09 -28.46 18.63
CA ARG A 1 -0.88 -27.21 18.71
C ARG A 1 0.07 -26.08 18.36
N LEU A 2 -0.20 -25.28 17.33
CA LEU A 2 0.60 -24.08 17.04
C LEU A 2 0.33 -23.02 18.12
N GLN A 3 1.38 -22.46 18.69
CA GLN A 3 1.32 -21.32 19.61
C GLN A 3 2.04 -20.16 18.91
N LEU A 4 1.33 -19.05 18.72
CA LEU A 4 1.90 -17.85 18.10
C LEU A 4 2.60 -17.01 19.18
N GLY A 5 3.84 -16.61 18.90
CA GLY A 5 4.53 -15.56 19.63
C GLY A 5 4.27 -14.21 18.96
N PHE A 6 4.25 -13.14 19.75
CA PHE A 6 4.02 -11.79 19.27
C PHE A 6 5.08 -10.86 19.83
N SER A 7 5.74 -10.10 18.96
CA SER A 7 6.53 -8.94 19.31
C SER A 7 5.78 -7.70 18.81
N LEU A 8 5.56 -6.74 19.71
CA LEU A 8 4.77 -5.54 19.42
C LEU A 8 5.68 -4.32 19.40
N TRP A 9 5.57 -3.53 18.33
CA TRP A 9 6.39 -2.35 18.10
C TRP A 9 5.51 -1.19 17.66
N GLU A 10 5.64 -0.06 18.34
CA GLU A 10 4.96 1.18 17.97
C GLU A 10 5.82 1.96 16.98
N LEU A 11 5.20 2.43 15.89
CA LEU A 11 5.82 3.37 14.95
C LEU A 11 5.40 4.79 15.33
N ASP A 12 6.33 5.73 15.25
CA ASP A 12 6.17 7.15 15.62
C ASP A 12 5.30 7.97 14.64
N GLY A 13 4.51 7.31 13.80
CA GLY A 13 3.76 7.93 12.71
C GLY A 13 4.63 8.38 11.53
N SER A 14 5.95 8.36 11.65
CA SER A 14 6.88 8.60 10.55
C SER A 14 7.25 7.29 9.85
N SER A 15 7.84 7.39 8.67
CA SER A 15 8.42 6.23 7.96
C SER A 15 9.86 5.93 8.37
N ARG A 16 10.51 6.79 9.16
CA ARG A 16 11.93 6.68 9.51
C ARG A 16 12.21 5.53 10.47
N SER A 17 11.28 5.25 11.36
CA SER A 17 11.37 4.17 12.35
C SER A 17 11.04 2.79 11.75
N THR A 18 10.41 2.76 10.57
CA THR A 18 9.88 1.52 9.99
C THR A 18 10.96 0.51 9.57
N PRO A 19 12.07 0.89 8.91
CA PRO A 19 13.12 -0.07 8.58
C PRO A 19 13.72 -0.76 9.83
N SER A 20 13.91 -0.01 10.91
CA SER A 20 14.40 -0.56 12.18
C SER A 20 13.45 -1.59 12.79
N ALA A 21 12.14 -1.45 12.58
CA ALA A 21 11.16 -2.44 13.01
C ALA A 21 11.29 -3.76 12.23
N ILE A 22 11.62 -3.70 10.92
CA ILE A 22 11.90 -4.89 10.12
C ILE A 22 13.15 -5.61 10.63
N VAL A 23 14.23 -4.87 10.90
CA VAL A 23 15.48 -5.44 11.43
C VAL A 23 15.22 -6.13 12.78
N ARG A 24 14.48 -5.48 13.69
CA ARG A 24 14.15 -6.07 14.98
C ARG A 24 13.31 -7.35 14.85
N CYS A 25 12.34 -7.37 13.93
CA CYS A 25 11.57 -8.59 13.65
C CYS A 25 12.51 -9.75 13.29
N ILE A 26 13.52 -9.50 12.45
CA ILE A 26 14.51 -10.51 12.05
C ILE A 26 15.39 -10.92 13.24
N GLU A 27 15.91 -9.96 14.00
CA GLU A 27 16.76 -10.22 15.17
C GLU A 27 16.04 -11.07 16.24
N GLU A 28 14.73 -10.91 16.37
CA GLU A 28 13.88 -11.69 17.28
C GLU A 28 13.43 -13.05 16.72
N GLY A 29 13.83 -13.40 15.49
CA GLY A 29 13.42 -14.65 14.83
C GLY A 29 11.96 -14.63 14.34
N GLY A 30 11.40 -13.45 14.10
CA GLY A 30 10.08 -13.27 13.52
C GLY A 30 10.03 -13.71 12.05
N ASN A 31 8.95 -14.39 11.67
CA ASN A 31 8.79 -14.96 10.32
C ASN A 31 7.94 -14.08 9.40
N VAL A 32 7.23 -13.08 9.94
CA VAL A 32 6.30 -12.23 9.20
C VAL A 32 6.09 -10.93 9.95
N VAL A 33 5.94 -9.84 9.21
CA VAL A 33 5.55 -8.53 9.74
C VAL A 33 4.11 -8.25 9.36
N VAL A 34 3.32 -7.75 10.31
CA VAL A 34 1.95 -7.26 10.05
C VAL A 34 1.93 -5.75 10.22
N GLY A 35 1.41 -5.05 9.22
CA GLY A 35 1.52 -3.60 9.06
C GLY A 35 2.52 -3.22 7.96
N PRO A 36 2.98 -1.96 7.88
CA PRO A 36 2.54 -0.81 8.68
C PRO A 36 1.21 -0.21 8.16
N THR A 37 0.82 0.96 8.69
CA THR A 37 -0.48 1.58 8.40
C THR A 37 -0.48 2.40 7.10
N THR A 38 0.58 3.17 6.84
CA THR A 38 0.57 4.19 5.78
C THR A 38 1.42 3.78 4.57
N THR A 39 1.16 4.39 3.41
CA THR A 39 1.95 4.18 2.18
C THR A 39 3.44 4.48 2.39
N PRO A 40 3.87 5.63 2.94
CA PRO A 40 5.30 5.91 3.12
C PRO A 40 6.00 4.94 4.08
N GLN A 41 5.30 4.51 5.13
CA GLN A 41 5.82 3.49 6.04
C GLN A 41 5.96 2.15 5.31
N THR A 42 4.96 1.76 4.52
CA THR A 42 4.99 0.49 3.77
C THR A 42 6.13 0.49 2.77
N GLU A 43 6.31 1.58 2.01
CA GLU A 43 7.46 1.73 1.12
C GLU A 43 8.78 1.57 1.88
N SER A 44 8.90 2.22 3.05
CA SER A 44 10.11 2.15 3.86
C SER A 44 10.34 0.77 4.47
N ALA A 45 9.29 0.04 4.87
CA ALA A 45 9.37 -1.34 5.32
C ALA A 45 9.90 -2.25 4.21
N MET A 46 9.35 -2.11 3.00
CA MET A 46 9.64 -2.99 1.88
C MET A 46 11.08 -2.87 1.38
N LEU A 47 11.76 -1.75 1.62
CA LEU A 47 13.20 -1.58 1.33
C LEU A 47 14.07 -2.66 1.99
N LEU A 48 13.76 -3.03 3.24
CA LEU A 48 14.52 -4.07 3.94
C LEU A 48 13.82 -5.43 3.86
N ALA A 49 12.49 -5.45 3.89
CA ALA A 49 11.75 -6.72 3.84
C ALA A 49 12.01 -7.50 2.54
N ASN A 50 12.17 -6.82 1.40
CA ASN A 50 12.58 -7.47 0.15
C ASN A 50 14.03 -7.97 0.17
N VAL A 51 14.94 -7.29 0.88
CA VAL A 51 16.36 -7.68 0.95
C VAL A 51 16.56 -8.90 1.84
N TYR A 52 15.78 -8.99 2.92
CA TYR A 52 15.88 -10.06 3.92
C TYR A 52 14.84 -11.17 3.75
N ASP A 53 14.10 -11.17 2.64
CA ASP A 53 13.03 -12.14 2.36
C ASP A 53 12.00 -12.29 3.49
N VAL A 54 11.63 -11.16 4.12
CA VAL A 54 10.62 -11.13 5.18
C VAL A 54 9.27 -10.77 4.58
N PRO A 55 8.25 -11.66 4.67
CA PRO A 55 6.90 -11.32 4.24
C PRO A 55 6.30 -10.20 5.10
N VAL A 56 5.64 -9.26 4.45
CA VAL A 56 4.93 -8.15 5.09
C VAL A 56 3.45 -8.21 4.68
N VAL A 57 2.56 -8.24 5.67
CA VAL A 57 1.11 -8.22 5.47
C VAL A 57 0.53 -6.89 5.94
N GLY A 58 0.26 -5.99 5.00
CA GLY A 58 -0.34 -4.69 5.29
C GLY A 58 -1.85 -4.78 5.55
N TYR A 59 -2.34 -3.99 6.51
CA TYR A 59 -3.76 -4.00 6.90
C TYR A 59 -4.53 -2.72 6.56
N ALA A 60 -3.86 -1.63 6.15
CA ALA A 60 -4.51 -0.33 5.94
C ALA A 60 -4.14 0.39 4.65
N SER A 61 -2.92 0.23 4.12
CA SER A 61 -2.54 0.98 2.91
C SER A 61 -3.24 0.44 1.65
N SER A 62 -3.95 1.33 0.95
CA SER A 62 -4.72 1.03 -0.25
C SER A 62 -4.04 1.42 -1.56
N SER A 63 -2.85 2.04 -1.52
CA SER A 63 -2.16 2.53 -2.72
C SER A 63 -2.05 1.46 -3.81
N THR A 64 -2.25 1.86 -5.06
CA THR A 64 -2.13 0.99 -6.23
C THR A 64 -0.69 0.53 -6.48
N LEU A 65 0.30 1.27 -5.98
CA LEU A 65 1.74 0.92 -6.11
C LEU A 65 2.03 -0.49 -5.61
N PHE A 66 1.41 -0.88 -4.50
CA PHE A 66 1.64 -2.18 -3.87
C PHE A 66 1.02 -3.38 -4.62
N SER A 67 0.28 -3.13 -5.71
CA SER A 67 -0.12 -4.18 -6.65
C SER A 67 1.03 -4.65 -7.54
N ASN A 68 2.11 -3.87 -7.68
CA ASN A 68 3.27 -4.25 -8.49
C ASN A 68 4.18 -5.22 -7.73
N GLN A 69 4.01 -6.52 -8.00
CA GLN A 69 4.76 -7.60 -7.35
C GLN A 69 6.22 -7.70 -7.83
N ASP A 70 6.58 -7.08 -8.97
CA ASP A 70 7.99 -7.00 -9.39
C ASP A 70 8.79 -6.07 -8.46
N VAL A 71 8.13 -5.09 -7.85
CA VAL A 71 8.72 -4.14 -6.89
C VAL A 71 8.47 -4.55 -5.44
N TYR A 72 7.26 -5.04 -5.13
CA TYR A 72 6.81 -5.34 -3.77
C TYR A 72 6.53 -6.85 -3.57
N GLY A 73 7.43 -7.72 -4.05
CA GLY A 73 7.22 -9.17 -4.09
C GLY A 73 6.99 -9.86 -2.74
N ASN A 74 7.52 -9.31 -1.64
CA ASN A 74 7.25 -9.83 -0.29
C ASN A 74 6.05 -9.15 0.40
N TYR A 75 5.25 -8.35 -0.32
CA TYR A 75 4.11 -7.64 0.25
C TYR A 75 2.77 -8.28 -0.14
N ALA A 76 2.00 -8.64 0.89
CA ALA A 76 0.60 -8.97 0.78
C ALA A 76 -0.25 -7.96 1.56
N ARG A 77 -1.54 -7.87 1.28
CA ARG A 77 -2.44 -6.98 2.02
C ARG A 77 -3.84 -7.56 2.17
N SER A 78 -4.47 -7.24 3.30
CA SER A 78 -5.90 -7.53 3.52
C SER A 78 -6.82 -6.42 3.04
N PHE A 79 -6.30 -5.19 2.95
CA PHE A 79 -7.06 -4.04 2.47
C PHE A 79 -7.04 -4.01 0.93
N PRO A 80 -8.18 -3.79 0.25
CA PRO A 80 -8.23 -3.80 -1.21
C PRO A 80 -7.43 -2.64 -1.85
N SER A 81 -6.96 -2.87 -3.09
CA SER A 81 -6.34 -1.82 -3.91
C SER A 81 -7.31 -0.69 -4.19
N ASP A 82 -6.81 0.53 -4.25
CA ASP A 82 -7.56 1.69 -4.73
C ASP A 82 -8.01 1.55 -6.20
N GLU A 83 -7.45 0.62 -6.97
CA GLU A 83 -7.96 0.26 -8.31
C GLU A 83 -9.46 -0.08 -8.27
N VAL A 84 -9.92 -0.79 -7.23
CA VAL A 84 -11.34 -1.14 -7.07
C VAL A 84 -12.18 0.11 -6.83
N LYS A 85 -11.66 1.07 -6.05
CA LYS A 85 -12.34 2.34 -5.79
C LYS A 85 -12.38 3.20 -7.06
N VAL A 86 -11.27 3.23 -7.80
CA VAL A 86 -11.16 3.95 -9.07
C VAL A 86 -12.16 3.40 -10.08
N GLU A 87 -12.28 2.08 -10.22
CA GLU A 87 -13.25 1.47 -11.13
C GLU A 87 -14.68 1.89 -10.79
N ALA A 88 -15.05 1.88 -9.51
CA ALA A 88 -16.35 2.34 -9.05
C ALA A 88 -16.59 3.85 -9.34
N LEU A 89 -15.57 4.70 -9.16
CA LEU A 89 -15.66 6.12 -9.50
C LEU A 89 -15.88 6.34 -11.00
N ILE A 90 -15.16 5.63 -11.86
CA ILE A 90 -15.34 5.76 -13.31
C ILE A 90 -16.74 5.32 -13.72
N GLN A 91 -17.26 4.21 -13.18
CA GLN A 91 -18.64 3.78 -13.42
C GLN A 91 -19.66 4.84 -12.96
N LEU A 92 -19.41 5.47 -11.81
CA LEU A 92 -20.25 6.57 -11.32
C LEU A 92 -20.20 7.77 -12.26
N PHE A 93 -19.02 8.20 -12.71
CA PHE A 93 -18.87 9.35 -13.62
C PHE A 93 -19.63 9.12 -14.93
N SER A 94 -19.51 7.91 -15.49
CA SER A 94 -20.25 7.48 -16.67
C SER A 94 -21.76 7.52 -16.44
N PHE A 95 -22.23 6.95 -15.32
CA PHE A 95 -23.65 6.92 -14.98
C PHE A 95 -24.24 8.32 -14.81
N MET A 96 -23.48 9.25 -14.22
CA MET A 96 -23.91 10.63 -14.00
C MET A 96 -23.80 11.51 -15.25
N GLY A 97 -23.08 11.08 -16.29
CA GLY A 97 -22.81 11.88 -17.49
C GLY A 97 -21.90 13.07 -17.24
N TRP A 98 -20.95 12.96 -16.30
CA TRP A 98 -19.99 14.03 -16.02
C TRP A 98 -18.83 14.02 -17.01
N GLU A 99 -18.63 15.13 -17.72
CA GLU A 99 -17.59 15.28 -18.75
C GLU A 99 -16.32 16.00 -18.26
N GLN A 100 -16.37 16.64 -17.08
CA GLN A 100 -15.23 17.36 -16.52
C GLN A 100 -15.02 16.96 -15.06
N ILE A 101 -13.87 16.35 -14.79
CA ILE A 101 -13.47 15.89 -13.46
C ILE A 101 -12.18 16.62 -13.06
N ALA A 102 -12.20 17.30 -11.91
CA ALA A 102 -11.01 17.86 -11.30
C ALA A 102 -10.46 16.90 -10.23
N VAL A 103 -9.18 16.59 -10.29
CA VAL A 103 -8.51 15.72 -9.32
C VAL A 103 -7.60 16.57 -8.42
N LEU A 104 -7.87 16.56 -7.12
CA LEU A 104 -7.02 17.18 -6.11
C LEU A 104 -6.30 16.07 -5.35
N TYR A 105 -4.97 16.11 -5.33
CA TYR A 105 -4.16 15.13 -4.63
C TYR A 105 -2.97 15.80 -3.93
N THR A 106 -2.47 15.15 -2.89
CA THR A 106 -1.25 15.57 -2.19
C THR A 106 -0.04 14.96 -2.89
N PRO A 107 1.06 15.71 -3.14
CA PRO A 107 2.26 15.21 -3.83
C PRO A 107 3.04 14.21 -2.96
N THR A 108 2.47 13.03 -2.81
CA THR A 108 2.94 11.88 -2.04
C THR A 108 2.78 10.65 -2.91
N ALA A 109 3.53 9.59 -2.63
CA ALA A 109 3.40 8.31 -3.36
C ALA A 109 1.94 7.83 -3.43
N TYR A 110 1.19 7.96 -2.34
CA TYR A 110 -0.25 7.65 -2.33
C TYR A 110 -1.06 8.52 -3.29
N GLY A 111 -0.91 9.85 -3.21
CA GLY A 111 -1.63 10.78 -4.07
C GLY A 111 -1.32 10.60 -5.55
N PHE A 112 -0.04 10.42 -5.90
CA PHE A 112 0.38 10.11 -7.27
C PHE A 112 -0.20 8.77 -7.75
N SER A 113 -0.17 7.73 -6.91
CA SER A 113 -0.70 6.42 -7.29
C SER A 113 -2.21 6.44 -7.60
N LEU A 114 -2.97 7.25 -6.87
CA LEU A 114 -4.40 7.38 -7.05
C LEU A 114 -4.73 8.21 -8.28
N GLU A 115 -4.06 9.35 -8.47
CA GLU A 115 -4.32 10.22 -9.63
C GLU A 115 -3.95 9.50 -10.94
N GLU A 116 -2.82 8.80 -10.97
CA GLU A 116 -2.39 8.03 -12.14
C GLU A 116 -3.38 6.90 -12.46
N SER A 117 -3.82 6.15 -11.45
CA SER A 117 -4.80 5.07 -11.62
C SER A 117 -6.14 5.60 -12.14
N LEU A 118 -6.60 6.72 -11.59
CA LEU A 118 -7.86 7.35 -11.98
C LEU A 118 -7.80 7.88 -13.41
N THR A 119 -6.76 8.66 -13.75
CA THR A 119 -6.60 9.25 -15.09
C THR A 119 -6.38 8.18 -16.16
N SER A 120 -5.62 7.12 -15.86
CA SER A 120 -5.41 6.00 -16.78
C SER A 120 -6.68 5.18 -16.98
N SER A 121 -7.50 5.01 -15.96
CA SER A 121 -8.77 4.29 -16.06
C SER A 121 -9.83 5.06 -16.82
N ALA A 122 -9.92 6.38 -16.61
CA ALA A 122 -10.79 7.27 -17.39
C ALA A 122 -10.45 7.22 -18.89
N ARG A 123 -9.17 7.39 -19.24
CA ARG A 123 -8.68 7.29 -20.62
C ARG A 123 -9.04 5.96 -21.29
N ARG A 124 -8.91 4.84 -20.58
CA ARG A 124 -9.25 3.51 -21.12
C ARG A 124 -10.75 3.36 -21.42
N GLN A 125 -11.60 4.05 -20.67
CA GLN A 125 -13.05 4.00 -20.83
C GLN A 125 -13.61 5.13 -21.72
N ASN A 126 -12.73 5.96 -22.30
CA ASN A 126 -13.09 7.16 -23.07
C ASN A 126 -14.01 8.11 -22.29
N ILE A 127 -13.74 8.24 -20.98
CA ILE A 127 -14.38 9.20 -20.07
C ILE A 127 -13.36 10.29 -19.74
#